data_AF-A0A1D8G5C1-F1
#
_entry.id   AF-A0A1D8G5C1-F1
#
_cell.length_a   1.000
_cell.length_b   1.000
_cell.length_c   1.000
_cell.angle_alpha   90.00
_cell.angle_beta   90.00
_cell.angle_gamma   90.00
#
_symmetry.space_group_name_H-M   'P 1'
#
loop_
_entity.id
_entity.type
_entity.pdbx_description
1 polymer ?
#
loop_
_entity_poly.entity_id
_entity_poly.type
_entity_poly.pdbx_seq_one_letter_code
_entity_poly.pdbx_strand_id
1 'polypeptide(L)'
;MSPTTSTTPNLVELIARADERGLAAAALACLDRCLPLLAPEATDQLRPLWLGVARAGDGWPDRLAEARSAVAAVAAPVDTEEAALVRRMLDGAPGTWASGPLREWADTCSLAALELHHRLCAAPSPGLAEVLERCRTGGPEGVGPLADGELRRQVRVLEVLADGAAGGLRRALDLAAEGRRVVQAVRSRRARTA
;
A
#
# COMPACT_ATOMS: atom_id res chain seq x y z
N MET A 1 -19.11 -27.66 -24.49
CA MET A 1 -17.97 -26.85 -24.03
C MET A 1 -18.52 -25.58 -23.41
N SER A 2 -18.63 -25.55 -22.08
CA SER A 2 -18.93 -24.30 -21.38
C SER A 2 -17.71 -23.39 -21.46
N PRO A 3 -17.85 -22.09 -21.74
CA PRO A 3 -16.73 -21.18 -21.63
C PRO A 3 -16.31 -21.15 -20.17
N THR A 4 -15.09 -21.61 -19.88
CA THR A 4 -14.42 -21.29 -18.62
C THR A 4 -14.20 -19.78 -18.61
N THR A 5 -15.12 -19.04 -17.98
CA THR A 5 -14.85 -17.69 -17.50
C THR A 5 -13.75 -17.81 -16.46
N SER A 6 -12.50 -17.73 -16.92
CA SER A 6 -11.37 -17.46 -16.03
C SER A 6 -11.51 -16.01 -15.58
N THR A 7 -12.37 -15.78 -14.59
CA THR A 7 -12.48 -14.46 -13.95
C THR A 7 -11.18 -14.27 -13.18
N THR A 8 -10.30 -13.42 -13.71
CA THR A 8 -9.13 -12.94 -12.96
C THR A 8 -9.63 -12.39 -11.63
N PRO A 9 -9.09 -12.86 -10.48
CA PRO A 9 -9.58 -12.43 -9.18
C PRO A 9 -9.37 -10.92 -9.02
N ASN A 10 -10.37 -10.25 -8.44
CA ASN A 10 -10.26 -8.83 -8.13
C ASN A 10 -9.38 -8.61 -6.89
N LEU A 11 -9.07 -7.35 -6.59
CA LEU A 11 -8.17 -6.99 -5.49
C LEU A 11 -8.71 -7.44 -4.13
N VAL A 12 -10.02 -7.30 -3.88
CA VAL A 12 -10.65 -7.74 -2.62
C VAL A 12 -10.54 -9.26 -2.46
N GLU A 13 -10.77 -10.02 -3.53
CA GLU A 13 -10.63 -11.48 -3.54
C GLU A 13 -9.19 -11.92 -3.29
N LEU A 14 -8.21 -11.20 -3.85
CA LEU A 14 -6.79 -11.47 -3.63
C LEU A 14 -6.38 -11.21 -2.16
N ILE A 15 -6.83 -10.10 -1.56
CA ILE A 15 -6.60 -9.81 -0.13
C ILE A 15 -7.27 -10.88 0.74
N ALA A 16 -8.50 -11.29 0.44
CA ALA A 16 -9.22 -12.30 1.20
C ALA A 16 -8.55 -13.68 1.19
N ARG A 17 -7.78 -14.00 0.14
CA ARG A 17 -7.08 -15.30 -0.03
C ARG A 17 -5.64 -15.30 0.49
N ALA A 18 -5.05 -14.13 0.76
CA ALA A 18 -3.67 -14.02 1.19
C ALA A 18 -3.45 -14.58 2.61
N ASP A 19 -2.29 -15.20 2.82
CA ASP A 19 -1.79 -15.60 4.13
C ASP A 19 -1.26 -14.38 4.93
N GLU A 20 -0.88 -14.58 6.20
CA GLU A 20 -0.39 -13.48 7.05
C GLU A 20 0.78 -12.72 6.43
N ARG A 21 1.71 -13.45 5.79
CA ARG A 21 2.87 -12.84 5.14
C ARG A 21 2.46 -12.00 3.93
N GLY A 22 1.55 -12.50 3.10
CA GLY A 22 1.00 -11.82 1.95
C GLY A 22 0.24 -10.55 2.34
N LEU A 23 -0.60 -10.65 3.38
CA LEU A 23 -1.35 -9.53 3.94
C LEU A 23 -0.41 -8.43 4.45
N ALA A 24 0.56 -8.79 5.29
CA ALA A 24 1.53 -7.83 5.84
C ALA A 24 2.38 -7.19 4.74
N ALA A 25 2.84 -7.97 3.76
CA ALA A 25 3.63 -7.47 2.63
C ALA A 25 2.81 -6.52 1.73
N ALA A 26 1.55 -6.84 1.45
CA ALA A 26 0.68 -6.01 0.62
C ALA A 26 0.37 -4.66 1.30
N ALA A 27 0.03 -4.68 2.58
CA ALA A 27 -0.18 -3.48 3.38
C ALA A 27 1.09 -2.60 3.42
N LEU A 28 2.24 -3.22 3.73
CA LEU A 28 3.52 -2.54 3.84
C LEU A 28 3.99 -1.97 2.50
N ALA A 29 3.72 -2.66 1.38
CA ALA A 29 4.02 -2.14 0.05
C ALA A 29 3.23 -0.85 -0.25
N CYS A 30 1.95 -0.80 0.14
CA CYS A 30 1.12 0.40 0.00
C CYS A 30 1.67 1.56 0.86
N LEU A 31 1.99 1.28 2.12
CA LEU A 31 2.59 2.26 3.04
C LEU A 31 3.94 2.79 2.53
N ASP A 32 4.84 1.90 2.10
CA ASP A 32 6.19 2.27 1.62
C ASP A 32 6.13 3.17 0.37
N ARG A 33 5.21 2.89 -0.56
CA ARG A 33 4.97 3.77 -1.71
C ARG A 33 4.53 5.18 -1.32
N CYS A 34 3.69 5.27 -0.29
CA CYS A 34 3.08 6.54 0.13
C CYS A 34 3.93 7.31 1.16
N LEU A 35 4.92 6.65 1.78
CA LEU A 35 5.78 7.23 2.83
C LEU A 35 6.36 8.62 2.49
N PRO A 36 6.79 8.92 1.25
CA PRO A 36 7.31 10.25 0.92
C PRO A 36 6.33 11.41 1.21
N LEU A 37 5.02 11.16 1.30
CA LEU A 37 4.03 12.20 1.64
C LEU A 37 4.10 12.61 3.11
N LEU A 38 4.55 11.71 4.00
CA LEU A 38 4.72 11.96 5.44
C LEU A 38 6.17 12.29 5.81
N ALA A 39 7.12 11.58 5.21
CA ALA A 39 8.55 11.70 5.47
C ALA A 39 9.29 11.80 4.11
N PRO A 40 9.43 13.02 3.55
CA PRO A 40 10.02 13.22 2.22
C PRO A 40 11.45 12.67 2.10
N GLU A 41 12.21 12.76 3.20
CA GLU A 41 13.60 12.31 3.31
C GLU A 41 13.73 10.86 3.75
N ALA A 42 12.62 10.11 3.80
CA ALA A 42 12.66 8.70 4.16
C ALA A 42 13.39 7.86 3.10
N THR A 43 14.32 7.03 3.56
CA THR A 43 15.16 6.15 2.75
C THR A 43 14.82 4.68 3.01
N ASP A 44 14.80 4.28 4.27
CA ASP A 44 14.78 2.89 4.71
C ASP A 44 14.15 2.71 6.10
N GLN A 45 13.40 3.69 6.61
CA GLN A 45 12.78 3.67 7.94
C GLN A 45 11.79 2.50 8.13
N LEU A 46 11.25 1.93 7.03
CA LEU A 46 10.38 0.75 7.06
C LEU A 46 11.14 -0.59 6.93
N ARG A 47 12.47 -0.56 6.77
CA ARG A 47 13.31 -1.76 6.68
C ARG A 47 13.10 -2.75 7.84
N PRO A 48 12.94 -2.32 9.11
CA PRO A 48 12.63 -3.24 10.20
C PRO A 48 11.36 -4.05 9.96
N LEU A 49 10.28 -3.42 9.48
CA LEU A 49 9.02 -4.10 9.17
C LEU A 49 9.17 -5.07 8.01
N TRP A 50 9.87 -4.69 6.95
CA TRP A 50 10.14 -5.59 5.82
C TRP A 50 10.92 -6.84 6.25
N LEU A 51 11.84 -6.71 7.23
CA LEU A 51 12.54 -7.84 7.82
C LEU A 51 11.61 -8.75 8.64
N GLY A 52 10.66 -8.17 9.38
CA GLY A 52 9.62 -8.93 10.09
C GLY A 52 8.76 -9.75 9.13
N VAL A 53 8.33 -9.14 8.02
CA VAL A 53 7.58 -9.82 6.95
C VAL A 53 8.40 -10.95 6.32
N ALA A 54 9.69 -10.71 6.04
CA ALA A 54 10.58 -11.73 5.48
C ALA A 54 10.73 -12.95 6.39
N ARG A 55 10.60 -12.76 7.70
CA ARG A 55 10.71 -13.79 8.74
C ARG A 55 9.36 -14.22 9.31
N ALA A 56 8.28 -14.03 8.55
CA ALA A 56 6.93 -14.47 8.92
C ALA A 56 6.50 -14.02 10.34
N GLY A 57 6.79 -12.77 10.69
CA GLY A 57 6.37 -12.15 11.95
C GLY A 57 7.37 -12.23 13.11
N ASP A 58 8.56 -12.79 12.89
CA ASP A 58 9.63 -12.82 13.91
C ASP A 58 9.98 -11.40 14.42
N GLY A 59 9.76 -11.19 15.71
CA GLY A 59 9.96 -9.90 16.38
C GLY A 59 9.03 -8.79 15.89
N TRP A 60 7.86 -9.11 15.30
CA TRP A 60 6.96 -8.14 14.70
C TRP A 60 6.62 -6.92 15.59
N PRO A 61 6.24 -7.07 16.88
CA PRO A 61 5.93 -5.92 17.73
C PRO A 61 7.11 -4.95 17.87
N ASP A 62 8.31 -5.48 18.11
CA ASP A 62 9.52 -4.68 18.31
C ASP A 62 9.93 -3.96 17.02
N ARG A 63 9.83 -4.66 15.88
CA ARG A 63 10.11 -4.09 14.55
C ARG A 63 9.14 -2.99 14.17
N LEU A 64 7.87 -3.13 14.57
CA LEU A 64 6.86 -2.10 14.37
C LEU A 64 7.15 -0.86 15.22
N ALA A 65 7.52 -1.05 16.48
CA ALA A 65 7.94 0.05 17.35
C ALA A 65 9.20 0.76 16.82
N GLU A 66 10.18 0.00 16.32
CA GLU A 66 11.40 0.52 15.69
C GLU A 66 11.06 1.37 14.46
N ALA A 67 10.24 0.85 13.54
CA ALA A 67 9.85 1.58 12.34
C ALA A 67 9.02 2.84 12.65
N ARG A 68 8.11 2.79 13.62
CA ARG A 68 7.36 3.97 14.07
C ARG A 68 8.27 5.07 14.60
N SER A 69 9.23 4.69 15.43
CA SER A 69 10.24 5.63 15.96
C SER A 69 11.11 6.22 14.85
N ALA A 70 11.58 5.37 13.92
CA ALA A 70 12.41 5.80 12.80
C ALA A 70 11.67 6.77 11.88
N VAL A 71 10.40 6.50 11.54
CA VAL A 71 9.56 7.42 10.74
C VAL A 71 9.27 8.70 11.51
N ALA A 72 8.97 8.62 12.82
CA ALA A 72 8.71 9.81 13.64
C ALA A 72 9.91 10.77 13.68
N ALA A 73 11.14 10.24 13.69
CA ALA A 73 12.36 11.06 13.71
C ALA A 73 12.60 11.89 12.45
N VAL A 74 12.02 11.49 11.30
CA VAL A 74 12.22 12.15 9.99
C VAL A 74 10.93 12.69 9.38
N ALA A 75 9.78 12.45 10.01
CA ALA A 75 8.50 12.92 9.51
C ALA A 75 8.43 14.44 9.58
N ALA A 76 7.91 15.04 8.52
CA ALA A 76 7.53 16.44 8.55
C ALA A 76 6.30 16.64 9.47
N PRO A 77 6.05 17.87 9.95
CA PRO A 77 4.78 18.20 10.56
C PRO A 77 3.61 17.76 9.67
N VAL A 78 2.58 17.15 10.27
CA VAL A 78 1.40 16.70 9.54
C VAL A 78 0.50 17.91 9.28
N ASP A 79 0.76 18.60 8.18
CA ASP A 79 0.07 19.81 7.74
C ASP A 79 -0.90 19.58 6.57
N THR A 80 -0.85 18.39 5.96
CA THR A 80 -1.68 17.97 4.83
C THR A 80 -2.51 16.74 5.18
N GLU A 81 -3.68 16.62 4.55
CA GLU A 81 -4.52 15.42 4.67
C GLU A 81 -3.80 14.18 4.13
N GLU A 82 -2.97 14.32 3.10
CA GLU A 82 -2.16 13.24 2.57
C GLU A 82 -1.15 12.71 3.60
N ALA A 83 -0.41 13.59 4.30
CA ALA A 83 0.49 13.17 5.37
C ALA A 83 -0.28 12.49 6.52
N ALA A 84 -1.46 13.00 6.86
CA ALA A 84 -2.31 12.42 7.91
C ALA A 84 -2.81 11.01 7.54
N LEU A 85 -3.19 10.78 6.29
CA LEU A 85 -3.57 9.45 5.79
C LEU A 85 -2.42 8.45 5.91
N VAL A 86 -1.21 8.83 5.48
CA VAL A 86 -0.02 7.96 5.58
C VAL A 86 0.35 7.67 7.04
N ARG A 87 0.21 8.65 7.93
CA ARG A 87 0.39 8.43 9.37
C ARG A 87 -0.60 7.40 9.91
N ARG A 88 -1.89 7.50 9.55
CA ARG A 88 -2.92 6.53 9.93
C ARG A 88 -2.63 5.12 9.39
N MET A 89 -2.10 4.98 8.18
CA MET A 89 -1.68 3.68 7.66
C MET A 89 -0.61 3.01 8.54
N LEU A 90 0.40 3.77 9.00
CA LEU A 90 1.45 3.27 9.90
C LEU A 90 0.93 2.98 11.32
N ASP A 91 0.08 3.86 11.85
CA ASP A 91 -0.48 3.71 13.19
C ASP A 91 -1.51 2.56 13.27
N GLY A 92 -2.18 2.27 12.15
CA GLY A 92 -3.11 1.15 12.01
C GLY A 92 -2.44 -0.22 11.88
N ALA A 93 -1.11 -0.29 11.76
CA ALA A 93 -0.41 -1.57 11.72
C ALA A 93 -0.64 -2.35 13.03
N PRO A 94 -1.05 -3.62 12.96
CA PRO A 94 -1.45 -4.37 14.15
C PRO A 94 -0.22 -4.70 15.00
N GLY A 95 -0.36 -4.67 16.33
CA GLY A 95 0.71 -5.10 17.23
C GLY A 95 0.95 -6.61 17.22
N THR A 96 0.02 -7.40 16.70
CA THR A 96 0.06 -8.86 16.66
C THR A 96 0.13 -9.39 15.24
N TRP A 97 0.89 -10.47 15.03
CA TRP A 97 0.97 -11.17 13.76
C TRP A 97 -0.14 -12.21 13.66
N ALA A 98 -1.32 -11.78 13.18
CA ALA A 98 -2.49 -12.63 13.04
C ALA A 98 -3.32 -12.25 11.81
N SER A 99 -3.91 -13.25 11.15
CA SER A 99 -4.64 -13.08 9.88
C SER A 99 -5.74 -12.03 9.91
N GLY A 100 -6.59 -12.01 10.94
CA GLY A 100 -7.68 -11.02 11.09
C GLY A 100 -7.18 -9.57 11.10
N PRO A 101 -6.37 -9.17 12.09
CA PRO A 101 -5.80 -7.81 12.15
C PRO A 101 -4.94 -7.43 10.93
N LEU A 102 -4.19 -8.38 10.37
CA LEU A 102 -3.39 -8.12 9.16
C LEU A 102 -4.27 -7.90 7.92
N ARG A 103 -5.43 -8.57 7.83
CA ARG A 103 -6.39 -8.37 6.75
C ARG A 103 -7.02 -6.98 6.81
N GLU A 104 -7.50 -6.59 7.98
CA GLU A 104 -8.07 -5.26 8.20
C GLU A 104 -7.06 -4.15 7.87
N TRP A 105 -5.80 -4.35 8.28
CA TRP A 105 -4.73 -3.42 7.96
C TRP A 105 -4.40 -3.36 6.46
N ALA A 106 -4.38 -4.52 5.78
CA ALA A 106 -4.19 -4.59 4.33
C ALA A 106 -5.33 -3.91 3.55
N ASP A 107 -6.57 -4.11 3.96
CA ASP A 107 -7.74 -3.44 3.37
C ASP A 107 -7.68 -1.93 3.55
N THR A 108 -7.36 -1.48 4.76
CA THR A 108 -7.22 -0.05 5.09
C THR A 108 -6.10 0.60 4.28
N CYS A 109 -4.92 -0.05 4.21
CA CYS A 109 -3.79 0.45 3.44
C CYS A 109 -4.06 0.46 1.93
N SER A 110 -4.75 -0.55 1.42
CA SER A 110 -5.16 -0.65 0.02
C SER A 110 -6.04 0.54 -0.39
N LEU A 111 -7.09 0.81 0.39
CA LEU A 111 -8.00 1.95 0.17
C LEU A 111 -7.28 3.29 0.29
N ALA A 112 -6.51 3.49 1.37
CA ALA A 112 -5.80 4.74 1.60
C ALA A 112 -4.80 5.05 0.48
N ALA A 113 -4.07 4.05 -0.03
CA ALA A 113 -3.14 4.24 -1.13
C ALA A 113 -3.85 4.63 -2.43
N LEU A 114 -5.00 4.03 -2.75
CA LEU A 114 -5.79 4.42 -3.93
C LEU A 114 -6.32 5.85 -3.81
N GLU A 115 -6.83 6.22 -2.63
CA GLU A 115 -7.29 7.57 -2.35
C GLU A 115 -6.17 8.60 -2.49
N LEU A 116 -4.99 8.33 -1.93
CA LEU A 116 -3.82 9.20 -2.06
C LEU A 116 -3.41 9.38 -3.52
N HIS A 117 -3.36 8.30 -4.30
CA HIS A 117 -3.00 8.38 -5.71
C HIS A 117 -4.05 9.14 -6.54
N HIS A 118 -5.34 9.04 -6.20
CA HIS A 118 -6.39 9.83 -6.81
C HIS A 118 -6.19 11.33 -6.52
N ARG A 119 -6.03 11.71 -5.25
CA ARG A 119 -5.82 13.10 -4.81
C ARG A 119 -4.56 13.75 -5.43
N LEU A 120 -3.54 12.95 -5.72
CA LEU A 120 -2.32 13.43 -6.38
C LEU A 120 -2.51 13.77 -7.87
N CYS A 121 -3.55 13.25 -8.52
CA CYS A 121 -3.78 13.41 -9.96
C CYS A 121 -5.02 14.22 -10.32
N ALA A 122 -6.07 14.16 -9.50
CA ALA A 122 -7.41 14.63 -9.83
C ALA A 122 -7.87 15.74 -8.88
N ALA A 123 -8.79 16.57 -9.37
CA ALA A 123 -9.59 17.44 -8.51
C ALA A 123 -10.44 16.60 -7.55
N PRO A 124 -10.85 17.15 -6.39
CA PRO A 124 -11.73 16.46 -5.47
C PRO A 124 -12.97 15.91 -6.19
N SER A 125 -13.18 14.59 -6.10
CA SER A 125 -14.33 13.90 -6.68
C SER A 125 -15.36 13.57 -5.58
N PRO A 126 -16.61 14.04 -5.69
CA PRO A 126 -17.70 13.52 -4.88
C PRO A 126 -17.84 12.00 -5.06
N GLY A 127 -18.21 11.29 -4.01
CA GLY A 127 -18.43 9.83 -4.06
C GLY A 127 -17.15 9.00 -4.31
N LEU A 128 -15.98 9.53 -3.96
CA LEU A 128 -14.70 8.86 -4.16
C LEU A 128 -14.67 7.48 -3.48
N ALA A 129 -15.24 7.35 -2.28
CA ALA A 129 -15.28 6.08 -1.54
C ALA A 129 -15.99 4.99 -2.36
N GLU A 130 -17.16 5.28 -2.92
CA GLU A 130 -17.92 4.34 -3.75
C GLU A 130 -17.19 4.02 -5.06
N VAL A 131 -16.49 4.99 -5.64
CA VAL A 131 -15.67 4.76 -6.85
C VAL A 131 -14.51 3.81 -6.54
N LEU A 132 -13.76 4.05 -5.46
CA LEU A 132 -12.63 3.21 -5.07
C LEU A 132 -13.08 1.78 -4.76
N GLU A 133 -14.21 1.62 -4.05
CA GLU A 133 -14.76 0.29 -3.74
C GLU A 133 -15.17 -0.48 -5.00
N ARG A 134 -15.80 0.18 -5.97
CA ARG A 134 -16.10 -0.44 -7.27
C ARG A 134 -14.83 -0.86 -8.02
N CYS A 135 -13.78 -0.03 -8.02
CA CYS A 135 -12.53 -0.37 -8.69
C CYS A 135 -11.85 -1.59 -8.04
N ARG A 136 -11.84 -1.68 -6.70
CA ARG A 136 -11.26 -2.84 -5.97
C ARG A 136 -12.01 -4.14 -6.23
N THR A 137 -13.30 -4.05 -6.53
CA THR A 137 -14.18 -5.20 -6.85
C THR A 137 -14.24 -5.51 -8.35
N GLY A 138 -13.41 -4.86 -9.19
CA GLY A 138 -13.28 -5.16 -10.62
C GLY A 138 -14.22 -4.36 -11.54
N GLY A 139 -14.85 -3.30 -11.03
CA GLY A 139 -15.65 -2.38 -11.82
C GLY A 139 -14.84 -1.50 -12.79
N PRO A 140 -15.49 -0.88 -13.80
CA PRO A 140 -14.83 -0.08 -14.82
C PRO A 140 -14.13 1.18 -14.26
N GLU A 141 -13.15 1.67 -15.03
CA GLU A 141 -12.23 2.78 -14.70
C GLU A 141 -12.95 4.09 -14.34
N GLY A 142 -12.30 4.90 -13.49
CA GLY A 142 -12.84 6.18 -13.02
C GLY A 142 -12.03 6.89 -11.93
N VAL A 143 -10.94 6.28 -11.45
CA VAL A 143 -10.10 6.84 -10.37
C VAL A 143 -8.92 7.68 -10.89
N GLY A 144 -8.74 7.73 -12.21
CA GLY A 144 -7.66 8.48 -12.85
C GLY A 144 -6.33 7.72 -12.89
N PRO A 145 -5.37 8.16 -13.72
CA PRO A 145 -4.25 7.33 -14.15
C PRO A 145 -3.29 6.91 -13.03
N LEU A 146 -3.10 7.75 -11.99
CA LEU A 146 -2.27 7.38 -10.85
C LEU A 146 -2.92 6.29 -9.99
N ALA A 147 -4.22 6.40 -9.72
CA ALA A 147 -4.94 5.42 -8.92
C ALA A 147 -5.15 4.11 -9.70
N ASP A 148 -5.38 4.16 -11.01
CA ASP A 148 -5.41 2.97 -11.86
C ASP A 148 -4.05 2.25 -11.87
N GLY A 149 -2.96 3.01 -11.94
CA GLY A 149 -1.61 2.47 -11.82
C GLY A 149 -1.37 1.82 -10.45
N GLU A 150 -1.84 2.43 -9.38
CA GLU A 150 -1.75 1.87 -8.03
C GLU A 150 -2.57 0.59 -7.87
N LEU A 151 -3.80 0.54 -8.39
CA LEU A 151 -4.64 -0.66 -8.39
C LEU A 151 -3.92 -1.84 -9.05
N ARG A 152 -3.34 -1.62 -10.25
CA ARG A 152 -2.55 -2.65 -10.95
C ARG A 152 -1.35 -3.12 -10.14
N ARG A 153 -0.66 -2.23 -9.42
CA ARG A 153 0.46 -2.60 -8.55
C ARG A 153 0.01 -3.43 -7.36
N GLN A 154 -1.10 -3.08 -6.70
CA GLN A 154 -1.63 -3.84 -5.57
C GLN A 154 -2.01 -5.27 -5.98
N VAL A 155 -2.73 -5.41 -7.09
CA VAL A 155 -3.04 -6.72 -7.70
C VAL A 155 -1.75 -7.49 -7.97
N ARG A 156 -0.78 -6.86 -8.64
CA ARG A 156 0.48 -7.50 -9.00
C ARG A 156 1.30 -7.94 -7.78
N VAL A 157 1.32 -7.15 -6.71
CA VAL A 157 1.99 -7.50 -5.45
C VAL A 157 1.38 -8.76 -4.86
N LEU A 158 0.04 -8.86 -4.79
CA LEU A 158 -0.63 -10.04 -4.24
C LEU A 158 -0.43 -11.29 -5.12
N GLU A 159 -0.47 -11.14 -6.44
CA GLU A 159 -0.17 -12.24 -7.37
C GLU A 159 1.25 -12.81 -7.14
N VAL A 160 2.28 -11.96 -7.10
CA VAL A 160 3.66 -12.45 -6.93
C VAL A 160 3.93 -13.03 -5.54
N LEU A 161 3.13 -12.65 -4.54
CA LEU A 161 3.18 -13.22 -3.20
C LEU A 161 2.45 -14.57 -3.14
N ALA A 162 1.34 -14.73 -3.87
CA ALA A 162 0.59 -15.98 -3.98
C ALA A 162 1.36 -17.08 -4.73
N ASP A 163 2.24 -16.71 -5.68
CA ASP A 163 3.06 -17.65 -6.45
C ASP A 163 4.04 -18.48 -5.59
N GLY A 164 4.22 -18.15 -4.30
CA GLY A 164 5.00 -18.95 -3.32
C GLY A 164 6.50 -19.08 -3.61
N ALA A 165 6.97 -18.57 -4.74
CA ALA A 165 8.37 -18.63 -5.14
C ALA A 165 9.24 -17.78 -4.20
N ALA A 166 10.46 -18.25 -3.92
CA ALA A 166 11.42 -17.58 -3.03
C ALA A 166 11.68 -16.09 -3.36
N GLY A 167 11.38 -15.64 -4.59
CA GLY A 167 11.51 -14.27 -5.04
C GLY A 167 10.28 -13.37 -4.88
N GLY A 168 9.13 -13.87 -4.42
CA GLY A 168 7.86 -13.10 -4.34
C GLY A 168 7.98 -11.82 -3.52
N LEU A 169 8.58 -11.91 -2.32
CA LEU A 169 8.81 -10.74 -1.47
C LEU A 169 9.79 -9.74 -2.08
N ARG A 170 10.83 -10.22 -2.78
CA ARG A 170 11.78 -9.33 -3.47
C ARG A 170 11.08 -8.55 -4.58
N ARG A 171 10.22 -9.21 -5.37
CA ARG A 171 9.41 -8.54 -6.39
C ARG A 171 8.44 -7.52 -5.79
N ALA A 172 7.82 -7.84 -4.65
CA ALA A 172 6.95 -6.90 -3.95
C ALA A 172 7.72 -5.63 -3.49
N LEU A 173 8.94 -5.79 -2.98
CA LEU A 173 9.84 -4.69 -2.64
C LEU A 173 10.21 -3.84 -3.86
N ASP A 174 10.52 -4.47 -5.00
CA ASP A 174 10.87 -3.76 -6.23
C ASP A 174 9.67 -2.94 -6.76
N LEU A 175 8.46 -3.49 -6.70
CA LEU A 175 7.20 -2.80 -7.04
C LEU A 175 6.90 -1.64 -6.09
N ALA A 176 7.15 -1.81 -4.79
CA ALA A 176 7.02 -0.75 -3.80
C ALA A 176 8.02 0.39 -4.08
N ALA A 177 9.28 0.06 -4.39
CA ALA A 177 10.29 1.05 -4.73
C ALA A 177 9.96 1.80 -6.03
N GLU A 178 9.38 1.13 -7.03
CA GLU A 178 8.90 1.78 -8.25
C GLU A 178 7.78 2.79 -7.95
N GLY A 179 6.75 2.38 -7.22
CA GLY A 179 5.64 3.28 -6.88
C GLY A 179 6.09 4.46 -6.00
N ARG A 180 7.05 4.24 -5.09
CA ARG A 180 7.66 5.32 -4.30
C ARG A 180 8.31 6.38 -5.20
N ARG A 181 9.04 5.98 -6.24
CA ARG A 181 9.62 6.90 -7.23
C ARG A 181 8.55 7.68 -7.99
N VAL A 182 7.42 7.05 -8.32
CA VAL A 182 6.28 7.72 -8.97
C VAL A 182 5.70 8.80 -8.05
N VAL A 183 5.41 8.48 -6.78
CA VAL A 183 4.89 9.44 -5.80
C VAL A 183 5.84 10.62 -5.63
N GLN A 184 7.15 10.36 -5.48
CA GLN A 184 8.16 11.42 -5.40
C GLN A 184 8.16 12.32 -6.64
N ALA A 185 8.15 11.74 -7.85
CA ALA A 185 8.13 12.50 -9.10
C ALA A 185 6.88 13.41 -9.22
N VAL A 186 5.71 12.89 -8.83
CA VAL A 186 4.46 13.66 -8.83
C VAL A 186 4.50 14.79 -7.80
N ARG A 187 5.00 14.55 -6.58
CA ARG A 187 5.17 15.59 -5.56
C ARG A 187 6.11 16.70 -6.04
N SER A 188 7.28 16.32 -6.57
CA SER A 188 8.24 17.30 -7.13
C SER A 188 7.62 18.11 -8.28
N ARG A 189 6.76 17.50 -9.10
CA ARG A 189 6.02 18.24 -10.13
C ARG A 189 5.03 19.23 -9.53
N ARG A 190 4.22 18.83 -8.54
CA ARG A 190 3.26 19.72 -7.86
C ARG A 190 3.96 20.90 -7.18
N ALA A 191 5.08 20.66 -6.50
CA ALA A 191 5.87 21.71 -5.84
C ALA A 191 6.47 22.74 -6.82
N ARG A 192 6.66 22.39 -8.09
CA ARG A 192 7.10 23.36 -9.13
C ARG A 192 5.97 24.16 -9.75
N THR A 193 4.72 23.71 -9.58
CA THR A 193 3.53 24.33 -10.20
C THR A 193 2.62 25.04 -9.19
N ALA A 194 2.88 24.87 -7.89
CA ALA A 194 2.24 25.58 -6.79
C ALA A 194 2.99 26.90 -6.52
#